data_AF-A0A537FG68-F1
#
_entry.id   AF-A0A537FG68-F1
#
_cell.length_a   1.000
_cell.length_b   1.000
_cell.length_c   1.000
_cell.angle_alpha   90.00
_cell.angle_beta   90.00
_cell.angle_gamma   90.00
#
_symmetry.space_group_name_H-M   'P 1'
#
loop_
_entity.id
_entity.type
_entity.pdbx_description
1 polymer ?
#
loop_
_entity_poly.entity_id
_entity_poly.type
_entity_poly.pdbx_seq_one_letter_code
_entity_poly.pdbx_strand_id
1 'polypeptide(L)'
;MTLFRRFKRARKGMSTIFGGLFFIILILMGFNLMLWNFIQYDAYNQVITSTSLRDQQAKSENLVFNPPGARDFTANKFNITMNNQGGTTITVSRIYITNLSPTNSPQCQGAALCTVDLPPASKTFSNANIQTGENDHRITVNGMRIDDGSGYKVVVSTARGRQFSFYYPWPVNGPGASNSNQTNTAHGALDVKFDLTSFNFTRGTQTVSQQAWTVPYQTNVVYWVKVVNNAIYPVSISRYTSLYFVCYQDRFGSGQDPGYGLPPCNETDNSFVVDNGTMNPNTLVAYDDVNRPYVIPGAGPNGPSGFTIVKFGSFCPGSLCGNPPPPQDVDFPTPYLVFMGFFYKGANGILVGQTISFVAVRACSTYPSCP
;
A
#
# COMPACT_ATOMS: atom_id res chain seq x y z
N MET A 1 81.34 60.02 21.42
CA MET A 1 80.35 60.06 20.30
C MET A 1 80.54 58.92 19.29
N THR A 2 80.72 57.67 19.73
CA THR A 2 81.09 56.55 18.81
C THR A 2 80.19 55.32 18.94
N LEU A 3 79.31 55.24 19.94
CA LEU A 3 78.38 54.12 20.13
C LEU A 3 77.08 54.23 19.32
N PHE A 4 76.61 55.44 18.99
CA PHE A 4 75.33 55.63 18.29
C PHE A 4 75.38 55.39 16.76
N ARG A 5 76.56 55.32 16.15
CA ARG A 5 76.68 55.07 14.69
C ARG A 5 76.63 53.58 14.31
N ARG A 6 76.85 52.65 15.25
CA ARG A 6 76.76 51.20 14.97
C ARG A 6 75.31 50.68 14.92
N PHE A 7 74.37 51.35 15.58
CA PHE A 7 72.95 50.95 15.56
C PHE A 7 72.20 51.29 14.27
N LYS A 8 72.68 52.25 13.44
CA LYS A 8 72.05 52.57 12.14
C LYS A 8 72.36 51.57 11.02
N ARG A 9 73.43 50.76 11.13
CA ARG A 9 73.72 49.67 10.16
C ARG A 9 73.02 48.35 10.48
N ALA A 10 72.53 48.15 11.71
CA ALA A 10 71.86 46.91 12.14
C ALA A 10 70.36 46.82 11.77
N ARG A 11 69.79 47.84 11.11
CA ARG A 11 68.37 47.85 10.68
C ARG A 11 68.10 47.18 9.33
N LYS A 12 69.14 46.79 8.57
CA LYS A 12 69.01 46.32 7.17
C LYS A 12 68.60 44.84 6.99
N GLY A 13 68.21 44.13 8.05
CA GLY A 13 67.76 42.72 7.97
C GLY A 13 66.46 42.39 8.71
N MET A 14 65.89 43.32 9.48
CA MET A 14 64.65 43.05 10.24
C MET A 14 63.45 42.78 9.32
N SER A 15 63.33 43.51 8.21
CA SER A 15 62.23 43.34 7.25
C SER A 15 62.17 41.91 6.67
N THR A 16 63.33 41.33 6.36
CA THR A 16 63.43 39.95 5.83
C THR A 16 63.02 38.91 6.88
N ILE A 17 63.38 39.12 8.14
CA ILE A 17 62.98 38.25 9.25
C ILE A 17 61.46 38.33 9.48
N PHE A 18 60.89 39.54 9.54
CA PHE A 18 59.44 39.73 9.70
C PHE A 18 58.65 39.18 8.49
N GLY A 19 59.15 39.36 7.27
CA GLY A 19 58.54 38.79 6.07
C GLY A 19 58.57 37.26 6.05
N GLY A 20 59.69 36.65 6.44
CA GLY A 20 59.79 35.18 6.57
C GLY A 20 58.86 34.62 7.63
N LEU A 21 58.72 35.30 8.77
CA LEU A 21 57.81 34.90 9.85
C LEU A 21 56.34 34.98 9.41
N PHE A 22 55.97 36.04 8.68
CA PHE A 22 54.63 36.20 8.13
C PHE A 22 54.32 35.13 7.07
N PHE A 23 55.28 34.79 6.22
CA PHE A 23 55.14 33.73 5.22
C PHE A 23 54.92 32.34 5.86
N ILE A 24 55.66 32.02 6.92
CA ILE A 24 55.47 30.78 7.68
C ILE A 24 54.06 30.71 8.29
N ILE A 25 53.58 31.82 8.87
CA ILE A 25 52.23 31.88 9.45
C ILE A 25 51.16 31.68 8.37
N LEU A 26 51.29 32.30 7.19
CA LEU A 26 50.34 32.13 6.09
C LEU A 26 50.30 30.68 5.59
N ILE A 27 51.47 30.05 5.46
CA ILE A 27 51.56 28.63 5.07
C ILE A 27 50.89 27.74 6.13
N LEU A 28 51.17 27.97 7.41
CA LEU A 28 50.55 27.22 8.51
C LEU A 28 49.04 27.38 8.54
N MET A 29 48.53 28.59 8.28
CA MET A 29 47.08 28.85 8.18
C MET A 29 46.47 28.12 6.98
N GLY A 30 47.14 28.14 5.82
CA GLY A 30 46.71 27.41 4.62
C GLY A 30 46.66 25.89 4.85
N PHE A 31 47.67 25.31 5.50
CA PHE A 31 47.66 23.90 5.87
C PHE A 31 46.55 23.57 6.87
N ASN A 32 46.27 24.47 7.83
CA ASN A 32 45.20 24.27 8.79
C ASN A 32 43.81 24.23 8.10
N LEU A 33 43.56 25.15 7.16
CA LEU A 33 42.34 25.15 6.35
C LEU A 33 42.22 23.92 5.44
N MET A 34 43.33 23.46 4.85
CA MET A 34 43.34 22.25 4.04
C MET A 34 43.02 21.00 4.86
N LEU A 35 43.64 20.85 6.04
CA LEU A 35 43.35 19.75 6.97
C LEU A 35 41.89 19.76 7.41
N TRP A 36 41.33 20.94 7.70
CA TRP A 36 39.92 21.07 8.05
C TRP A 36 39.00 20.55 6.95
N ASN A 37 39.27 20.91 5.69
CA ASN A 37 38.46 20.45 4.55
C ASN A 37 38.54 18.93 4.37
N PHE A 38 39.71 18.31 4.55
CA PHE A 38 39.82 16.85 4.48
C PHE A 38 39.03 16.16 5.58
N ILE A 39 39.09 16.64 6.82
CA ILE A 39 38.34 16.06 7.94
C ILE A 39 36.83 16.18 7.67
N GLN A 40 36.36 17.32 7.15
CA GLN A 40 34.95 17.49 6.80
C GLN A 40 34.51 16.56 5.66
N TYR A 41 35.34 16.42 4.63
CA TYR A 41 35.03 15.56 3.49
C TYR A 41 34.95 14.08 3.89
N ASP A 42 35.88 13.62 4.72
CA ASP A 42 35.88 12.26 5.24
C ASP A 42 34.65 11.99 6.13
N ALA A 43 34.35 12.91 7.06
CA ALA A 43 33.16 12.82 7.91
C ALA A 43 31.86 12.76 7.08
N TYR A 44 31.77 13.55 6.01
CA TYR A 44 30.62 13.54 5.11
C TYR A 44 30.45 12.19 4.39
N ASN A 45 31.53 11.65 3.83
CA ASN A 45 31.49 10.35 3.14
C ASN A 45 31.12 9.21 4.10
N GLN A 46 31.63 9.24 5.34
CA GLN A 46 31.28 8.27 6.37
C GLN A 46 29.77 8.27 6.64
N VAL A 47 29.15 9.45 6.73
CA VAL A 47 27.70 9.57 6.92
C VAL A 47 26.94 9.01 5.73
N ILE A 48 27.34 9.32 4.49
CA ILE A 48 26.69 8.77 3.28
C ILE A 48 26.75 7.24 3.27
N THR A 49 27.94 6.67 3.45
CA THR A 49 28.13 5.21 3.44
C THR A 49 27.30 4.56 4.54
N SER A 50 27.30 5.13 5.74
CA SER A 50 26.50 4.59 6.86
C SER A 50 24.98 4.66 6.59
N THR A 51 24.51 5.72 5.94
CA THR A 51 23.09 5.90 5.59
C THR A 51 22.67 4.90 4.51
N SER A 52 23.48 4.73 3.47
CA SER A 52 23.24 3.75 2.41
C SER A 52 23.18 2.32 2.95
N LEU A 53 24.12 1.94 3.84
CA LEU A 53 24.11 0.64 4.50
C LEU A 53 22.87 0.45 5.38
N ARG A 54 22.45 1.50 6.10
CA ARG A 54 21.22 1.46 6.92
C ARG A 54 19.98 1.25 6.07
N ASP A 55 19.88 1.90 4.92
CA ASP A 55 18.74 1.76 4.00
C ASP A 55 18.68 0.36 3.37
N GLN A 56 19.83 -0.20 2.99
CA GLN A 56 19.91 -1.57 2.50
C GLN A 56 19.48 -2.57 3.58
N GLN A 57 19.95 -2.40 4.81
CA GLN A 57 19.54 -3.25 5.93
C GLN A 57 18.05 -3.10 6.22
N ALA A 58 17.50 -1.88 6.23
CA ALA A 58 16.08 -1.65 6.42
C ALA A 58 15.25 -2.39 5.35
N LYS A 59 15.62 -2.32 4.07
CA LYS A 59 14.95 -3.07 3.00
C LYS A 59 15.01 -4.59 3.20
N SER A 60 16.08 -5.11 3.81
CA SER A 60 16.24 -6.53 4.10
C SER A 60 15.48 -7.02 5.34
N GLU A 61 14.87 -6.14 6.14
CA GLU A 61 14.01 -6.53 7.27
C GLU A 61 12.69 -7.13 6.77
N ASN A 62 12.30 -8.29 7.28
CA ASN A 62 11.00 -8.90 6.98
C ASN A 62 10.49 -9.69 8.19
N LEU A 63 9.55 -9.09 8.93
CA LEU A 63 8.85 -9.76 10.05
C LEU A 63 7.49 -10.28 9.59
N VAL A 64 7.21 -11.53 9.95
CA VAL A 64 5.92 -12.17 9.72
C VAL A 64 5.36 -12.63 11.06
N PHE A 65 4.15 -12.19 11.42
CA PHE A 65 3.51 -12.58 12.68
C PHE A 65 2.96 -14.01 12.58
N ASN A 66 3.19 -14.81 13.62
CA ASN A 66 2.63 -16.16 13.71
C ASN A 66 1.21 -16.08 14.25
N PRO A 67 0.22 -16.75 13.63
CA PRO A 67 -1.11 -16.90 14.22
C PRO A 67 -1.00 -17.50 15.65
N PRO A 68 -1.69 -16.96 16.67
CA PRO A 68 -2.73 -15.93 16.63
C PRO A 68 -2.23 -14.47 16.82
N GLY A 69 -0.97 -14.18 16.52
CA GLY A 69 -0.33 -12.87 16.62
C GLY A 69 0.07 -12.50 18.05
N ALA A 70 -0.83 -12.70 19.00
CA ALA A 70 -0.56 -12.61 20.42
C ALA A 70 -1.12 -13.81 21.19
N ARG A 71 -0.38 -14.31 22.18
CA ARG A 71 -0.74 -15.47 23.02
C ARG A 71 -0.15 -15.35 24.42
N ASP A 72 -0.36 -16.37 25.26
CA ASP A 72 0.14 -16.44 26.63
C ASP A 72 -0.32 -15.25 27.50
N PHE A 73 -1.63 -14.96 27.45
CA PHE A 73 -2.25 -13.87 28.20
C PHE A 73 -2.25 -14.14 29.71
N THR A 74 -1.93 -13.10 30.46
CA THR A 74 -2.02 -13.00 31.92
C THR A 74 -2.63 -11.64 32.27
N ALA A 75 -2.92 -11.38 33.55
CA ALA A 75 -3.65 -10.19 33.98
C ALA A 75 -3.15 -8.85 33.40
N ASN A 76 -1.83 -8.69 33.19
CA ASN A 76 -1.20 -7.47 32.65
C ASN A 76 -0.05 -7.76 31.67
N LYS A 77 -0.03 -8.93 31.03
CA LYS A 77 1.06 -9.33 30.14
C LYS A 77 0.58 -10.29 29.06
N PHE A 78 1.18 -10.20 27.88
CA PHE A 78 1.00 -11.14 26.77
C PHE A 78 2.26 -11.21 25.91
N ASN A 79 2.36 -12.23 25.05
CA ASN A 79 3.47 -12.40 24.13
C ASN A 79 3.01 -12.17 22.69
N ILE A 80 3.75 -11.35 21.93
CA ILE A 80 3.60 -11.23 20.48
C ILE A 80 4.55 -12.23 19.81
N THR A 81 4.04 -13.00 18.86
CA THR A 81 4.79 -14.09 18.21
C THR A 81 5.06 -13.78 16.75
N MET A 82 6.32 -13.91 16.32
CA MET A 82 6.74 -13.59 14.95
C MET A 82 7.96 -14.39 14.48
N ASN A 83 8.16 -14.41 13.17
CA ASN A 83 9.33 -14.97 12.50
C ASN A 83 10.07 -13.84 11.79
N ASN A 84 11.40 -13.90 11.77
CA ASN A 84 12.22 -13.06 10.94
C ASN A 84 12.60 -13.81 9.65
N GLN A 85 11.90 -13.49 8.57
CA GLN A 85 12.19 -14.00 7.22
C GLN A 85 13.11 -13.06 6.43
N GLY A 86 13.65 -12.03 7.08
CA GLY A 86 14.58 -11.08 6.50
C GLY A 86 16.00 -11.61 6.39
N GLY A 87 16.87 -10.83 5.76
CA GLY A 87 18.30 -11.11 5.66
C GLY A 87 19.14 -10.52 6.80
N THR A 88 18.52 -9.85 7.76
CA THR A 88 19.21 -9.14 8.86
C THR A 88 18.48 -9.30 10.19
N THR A 89 19.22 -9.18 11.29
CA THR A 89 18.67 -9.09 12.65
C THR A 89 17.82 -7.83 12.79
N ILE A 90 16.66 -7.97 13.42
CA ILE A 90 15.68 -6.89 13.59
C ILE A 90 15.59 -6.55 15.07
N THR A 91 15.73 -5.27 15.40
CA THR A 91 15.52 -4.76 16.76
C THR A 91 14.24 -3.95 16.78
N VAL A 92 13.29 -4.35 17.63
CA VAL A 92 12.05 -3.62 17.88
C VAL A 92 12.34 -2.41 18.78
N SER A 93 11.91 -1.23 18.36
CA SER A 93 12.07 0.02 19.09
C SER A 93 10.83 0.40 19.89
N ARG A 94 9.64 0.19 19.31
CA ARG A 94 8.37 0.60 19.90
C ARG A 94 7.21 -0.25 19.37
N ILE A 95 6.19 -0.45 20.19
CA ILE A 95 4.95 -1.09 19.78
C ILE A 95 3.80 -0.11 19.99
N TYR A 96 2.94 -0.02 19.00
CA TYR A 96 1.76 0.81 18.96
C TYR A 96 0.52 -0.07 18.99
N ILE A 97 -0.42 0.20 19.89
CA ILE A 97 -1.65 -0.57 20.04
C ILE A 97 -2.83 0.38 20.00
N THR A 98 -3.76 0.10 19.09
CA THR A 98 -5.00 0.86 18.90
C THR A 98 -6.18 -0.08 19.00
N ASN A 99 -7.17 0.28 19.81
CA ASN A 99 -8.45 -0.40 19.88
C ASN A 99 -9.35 0.10 18.74
N LEU A 100 -9.87 -0.84 17.95
CA LEU A 100 -10.73 -0.58 16.79
C LEU A 100 -12.21 -0.87 17.07
N SER A 101 -12.53 -1.41 18.24
CA SER A 101 -13.88 -1.80 18.59
C SER A 101 -14.70 -0.62 19.11
N PRO A 102 -16.00 -0.52 18.76
CA PRO A 102 -16.94 0.40 19.40
C PRO A 102 -17.38 -0.07 20.81
N THR A 103 -16.92 -1.24 21.27
CA THR A 103 -17.20 -1.73 22.63
C THR A 103 -16.54 -0.81 23.67
N ASN A 104 -17.20 -0.63 24.81
CA ASN A 104 -16.83 0.25 25.93
C ASN A 104 -15.48 -0.10 26.64
N SER A 105 -14.50 -0.68 25.95
CA SER A 105 -13.16 -0.91 26.51
C SER A 105 -12.40 0.41 26.54
N PRO A 106 -12.09 1.00 27.71
CA PRO A 106 -11.38 2.29 27.78
C PRO A 106 -9.91 2.20 27.34
N GLN A 107 -9.40 1.00 27.03
CA GLN A 107 -8.00 0.80 26.68
C GLN A 107 -7.75 1.12 25.21
N CYS A 108 -6.87 2.11 24.98
CA CYS A 108 -6.31 2.43 23.66
C CYS A 108 -7.33 2.89 22.60
N GLN A 109 -8.42 3.56 23.01
CA GLN A 109 -9.51 4.02 22.13
C GLN A 109 -9.25 5.36 21.43
N GLY A 110 -9.80 5.51 20.22
CA GLY A 110 -9.84 6.78 19.48
C GLY A 110 -8.46 7.29 19.06
N ALA A 111 -8.23 8.61 19.19
CA ALA A 111 -6.93 9.22 18.93
C ALA A 111 -5.87 8.90 20.01
N ALA A 112 -6.27 8.28 21.13
CA ALA A 112 -5.38 7.90 22.22
C ALA A 112 -4.79 6.49 21.99
N LEU A 113 -3.80 6.45 21.10
CA LEU A 113 -2.90 5.32 20.88
C LEU A 113 -2.19 4.90 22.18
N CYS A 114 -2.08 3.60 22.44
CA CYS A 114 -1.18 3.06 23.46
C CYS A 114 0.21 2.83 22.87
N THR A 115 1.22 3.48 23.44
CA THR A 115 2.62 3.20 23.16
C THR A 115 3.18 2.25 24.21
N VAL A 116 3.92 1.24 23.75
CA VAL A 116 4.69 0.32 24.58
C VAL A 116 6.15 0.46 24.17
N ASP A 117 6.99 0.80 25.14
CA ASP A 117 8.39 1.14 24.95
C ASP A 117 9.32 0.16 25.66
N LEU A 118 10.63 0.26 25.44
CA LEU A 118 11.59 -0.40 26.33
C LEU A 118 11.56 0.26 27.72
N PRO A 119 11.91 -0.45 28.81
CA PRO A 119 12.01 0.15 30.14
C PRO A 119 12.94 1.39 30.15
N PRO A 120 12.63 2.44 30.93
CA PRO A 120 11.56 2.56 31.93
C PRO A 120 10.32 3.31 31.38
N ALA A 121 9.26 2.57 31.05
CA ALA A 121 7.96 3.12 30.64
C ALA A 121 6.82 2.49 31.47
N SER A 122 5.63 3.10 31.48
CA SER A 122 4.45 2.54 32.17
C SER A 122 3.96 1.24 31.52
N LYS A 123 4.16 1.10 30.21
CA LYS A 123 3.94 -0.11 29.41
C LYS A 123 5.26 -0.47 28.76
N THR A 124 5.77 -1.65 29.06
CA THR A 124 7.10 -2.08 28.58
C THR A 124 7.02 -3.33 27.73
N PHE A 125 8.00 -3.52 26.85
CA PHE A 125 8.24 -4.82 26.23
C PHE A 125 9.68 -5.30 26.45
N SER A 126 9.89 -6.60 26.26
CA SER A 126 11.20 -7.26 26.41
C SER A 126 11.42 -8.26 25.28
N ASN A 127 12.68 -8.71 25.14
CA ASN A 127 13.13 -9.55 24.02
C ASN A 127 12.96 -8.83 22.66
N ALA A 128 13.59 -7.66 22.52
CA ALA A 128 13.40 -6.81 21.34
C ALA A 128 14.23 -7.23 20.11
N ASN A 129 15.24 -8.09 20.29
CA ASN A 129 16.20 -8.45 19.25
C ASN A 129 15.85 -9.81 18.65
N ILE A 130 15.56 -9.82 17.36
CA ILE A 130 15.08 -10.98 16.61
C ILE A 130 16.15 -11.36 15.60
N GLN A 131 16.75 -12.53 15.75
CA GLN A 131 17.83 -12.99 14.90
C GLN A 131 17.35 -13.31 13.48
N THR A 132 18.26 -13.25 12.51
CA THR A 132 17.97 -13.63 11.11
C THR A 132 17.52 -15.09 11.04
N GLY A 133 16.38 -15.36 10.40
CA GLY A 133 15.84 -16.72 10.27
C GLY A 133 15.24 -17.29 11.56
N GLU A 134 15.14 -16.50 12.63
CA GLU A 134 14.53 -16.94 13.88
C GLU A 134 13.02 -17.16 13.70
N ASN A 135 12.54 -18.32 14.14
CA ASN A 135 11.15 -18.69 14.11
C ASN A 135 10.57 -18.71 15.53
N ASP A 136 9.29 -18.36 15.65
CA ASP A 136 8.54 -18.32 16.91
C ASP A 136 9.15 -17.39 17.98
N HIS A 137 9.77 -16.30 17.55
CA HIS A 137 10.30 -15.28 18.45
C HIS A 137 9.16 -14.63 19.24
N ARG A 138 9.36 -14.44 20.55
CA ARG A 138 8.35 -13.95 21.49
C ARG A 138 8.76 -12.63 22.11
N ILE A 139 8.03 -11.57 21.78
CA ILE A 139 8.15 -10.27 22.44
C ILE A 139 7.13 -10.23 23.57
N THR A 140 7.60 -10.17 24.80
CA THR A 140 6.71 -10.04 25.97
C THR A 140 6.36 -8.59 26.18
N VAL A 141 5.06 -8.26 26.14
CA VAL A 141 4.47 -6.97 26.49
C VAL A 141 3.96 -7.01 27.92
N ASN A 142 4.26 -5.97 28.71
CA ASN A 142 3.90 -5.81 30.12
C ASN A 142 3.15 -4.48 30.34
N GLY A 143 2.24 -4.47 31.31
CA GLY A 143 1.49 -3.28 31.74
C GLY A 143 0.18 -3.07 30.98
N MET A 144 -0.25 -4.05 30.18
CA MET A 144 -1.56 -4.04 29.51
C MET A 144 -1.95 -5.44 29.03
N ARG A 145 -3.21 -5.59 28.64
CA ARG A 145 -3.77 -6.78 28.00
C ARG A 145 -4.64 -6.37 26.80
N ILE A 146 -4.86 -7.29 25.86
CA ILE A 146 -5.65 -7.05 24.64
C ILE A 146 -6.67 -8.18 24.39
N ASP A 147 -6.86 -9.09 25.35
CA ASP A 147 -7.76 -10.26 25.33
C ASP A 147 -9.15 -9.96 25.92
N ASP A 148 -9.59 -8.70 25.87
CA ASP A 148 -10.85 -8.25 26.47
C ASP A 148 -12.09 -8.44 25.56
N GLY A 149 -11.92 -9.17 24.45
CA GLY A 149 -12.94 -9.37 23.42
C GLY A 149 -13.03 -8.24 22.38
N SER A 150 -12.26 -7.17 22.52
CA SER A 150 -12.17 -6.08 21.53
C SER A 150 -11.19 -6.40 20.40
N GLY A 151 -11.38 -5.77 19.24
CA GLY A 151 -10.43 -5.83 18.12
C GLY A 151 -9.32 -4.79 18.28
N TYR A 152 -8.07 -5.23 18.18
CA TYR A 152 -6.88 -4.38 18.28
C TYR A 152 -6.05 -4.42 16.99
N LYS A 153 -5.50 -3.27 16.60
CA LYS A 153 -4.39 -3.17 15.65
C LYS A 153 -3.10 -3.00 16.43
N VAL A 154 -2.14 -3.89 16.17
CA VAL A 154 -0.81 -3.85 16.78
C VAL A 154 0.19 -3.54 15.68
N VAL A 155 0.99 -2.49 15.87
CA VAL A 155 2.07 -2.09 14.95
C VAL A 155 3.39 -2.15 15.70
N VAL A 156 4.32 -2.95 15.21
CA VAL A 156 5.67 -3.11 15.72
C VAL A 156 6.61 -2.28 14.86
N SER A 157 7.30 -1.32 15.48
CA SER A 157 8.27 -0.45 14.84
C SER A 157 9.69 -0.95 15.12
N THR A 158 10.53 -1.00 14.09
CA THR A 158 11.95 -1.38 14.20
C THR A 158 12.82 -0.16 14.51
N ALA A 159 14.05 -0.38 15.00
CA ALA A 159 15.05 0.67 15.21
C ALA A 159 15.51 1.33 13.90
N ARG A 160 15.30 0.64 12.76
CA ARG A 160 15.58 1.16 11.42
C ARG A 160 14.39 1.89 10.79
N GLY A 161 13.26 2.00 11.50
CA GLY A 161 12.11 2.82 11.11
C GLY A 161 11.05 2.10 10.27
N ARG A 162 11.17 0.78 10.07
CA ARG A 162 10.11 -0.01 9.43
C ARG A 162 9.03 -0.38 10.42
N GLN A 163 7.83 -0.58 9.89
CA GLN A 163 6.66 -0.93 10.67
C GLN A 163 6.03 -2.20 10.11
N PHE A 164 5.68 -3.12 10.99
CA PHE A 164 4.98 -4.36 10.69
C PHE A 164 3.74 -4.41 11.56
N SER A 165 2.61 -4.84 11.03
CA SER A 165 1.36 -4.82 11.79
C SER A 165 0.55 -6.09 11.67
N PHE A 166 -0.24 -6.37 12.70
CA PHE A 166 -1.27 -7.40 12.69
C PHE A 166 -2.51 -6.95 13.49
N TYR A 167 -3.57 -7.75 13.39
CA TYR A 167 -4.80 -7.58 14.15
C TYR A 167 -4.96 -8.71 15.17
N TYR A 168 -5.46 -8.38 16.35
CA TYR A 168 -5.74 -9.33 17.43
C TYR A 168 -7.18 -9.16 17.92
N PRO A 169 -7.94 -10.25 18.18
CA PRO A 169 -7.58 -11.69 18.13
C PRO A 169 -7.49 -12.30 16.73
N TRP A 170 -6.35 -12.90 16.34
CA TRP A 170 -6.18 -13.51 15.01
C TRP A 170 -7.00 -14.83 14.85
N PRO A 171 -7.65 -15.10 13.71
CA PRO A 171 -7.80 -14.22 12.57
C PRO A 171 -8.94 -13.24 12.82
N VAL A 172 -8.65 -12.05 13.33
CA VAL A 172 -9.38 -10.90 12.88
C VAL A 172 -8.86 -10.73 11.46
N ASN A 173 -9.58 -11.34 10.52
CA ASN A 173 -10.22 -10.46 9.58
C ASN A 173 -10.75 -9.34 10.49
N GLY A 174 -10.08 -8.19 10.55
CA GLY A 174 -10.79 -7.03 11.01
C GLY A 174 -12.11 -6.98 10.23
N PRO A 175 -12.99 -6.03 10.52
CA PRO A 175 -13.69 -5.48 9.36
C PRO A 175 -12.62 -5.11 8.30
N GLY A 176 -12.30 -5.98 7.33
CA GLY A 176 -11.41 -5.69 6.20
C GLY A 176 -10.20 -6.58 5.82
N ALA A 177 -9.78 -7.67 6.49
CA ALA A 177 -8.49 -8.31 6.14
C ALA A 177 -8.58 -9.80 5.78
N SER A 178 -9.14 -10.09 4.60
CA SER A 178 -9.26 -11.43 4.05
C SER A 178 -7.91 -12.14 3.87
N ASN A 179 -7.77 -13.27 4.57
CA ASN A 179 -6.75 -14.29 4.32
C ASN A 179 -7.03 -15.01 2.99
N SER A 180 -6.50 -14.51 1.87
CA SER A 180 -6.30 -15.35 0.69
C SER A 180 -4.99 -14.95 0.01
N ASN A 181 -4.27 -15.92 -0.54
CA ASN A 181 -3.09 -15.77 -1.41
C ASN A 181 -3.46 -15.13 -2.77
N GLN A 182 -4.42 -14.21 -2.78
CA GLN A 182 -4.95 -13.52 -3.94
C GLN A 182 -4.62 -12.04 -3.75
N THR A 183 -4.36 -11.32 -4.83
CA THR A 183 -4.13 -9.88 -4.82
C THR A 183 -5.40 -9.16 -4.34
N ASN A 184 -5.53 -9.03 -3.02
CA ASN A 184 -6.65 -8.38 -2.37
C ASN A 184 -6.43 -6.87 -2.47
N THR A 185 -7.40 -6.18 -3.07
CA THR A 185 -7.42 -4.73 -3.20
C THR A 185 -8.41 -4.13 -2.20
N ALA A 186 -8.32 -4.58 -0.94
CA ALA A 186 -9.22 -4.17 0.12
C ALA A 186 -9.01 -2.69 0.47
N HIS A 187 -9.89 -1.83 -0.04
CA HIS A 187 -9.89 -0.37 0.20
C HIS A 187 -11.19 0.10 0.85
N GLY A 188 -11.70 -0.58 1.88
CA GLY A 188 -12.95 -0.20 2.55
C GLY A 188 -13.77 -1.41 2.98
N ALA A 189 -15.10 -1.27 3.02
CA ALA A 189 -16.01 -2.37 3.30
C ALA A 189 -15.97 -3.45 2.22
N LEU A 190 -15.70 -3.07 0.96
CA LEU A 190 -15.67 -3.99 -0.17
C LEU A 190 -14.23 -4.42 -0.48
N ASP A 191 -14.09 -5.71 -0.75
CA ASP A 191 -12.90 -6.32 -1.30
C ASP A 191 -13.28 -7.04 -2.59
N VAL A 192 -12.46 -6.83 -3.62
CA VAL A 192 -12.62 -7.50 -4.90
C VAL A 192 -11.49 -8.50 -5.02
N LYS A 193 -11.86 -9.78 -5.15
CA LYS A 193 -10.90 -10.84 -5.38
C LYS A 193 -10.48 -10.81 -6.84
N PHE A 194 -9.18 -10.93 -7.08
CA PHE A 194 -8.61 -11.10 -8.40
C PHE A 194 -7.86 -12.43 -8.45
N ASP A 195 -8.61 -13.48 -8.78
CA ASP A 195 -8.11 -14.79 -9.15
C ASP A 195 -8.61 -15.14 -10.57
N LEU A 196 -8.17 -16.28 -11.11
CA LEU A 196 -8.55 -16.73 -12.46
C LEU A 196 -10.07 -16.97 -12.62
N THR A 197 -10.82 -17.00 -11.52
CA THR A 197 -12.26 -17.33 -11.47
C THR A 197 -13.15 -16.17 -11.01
N SER A 198 -12.56 -15.06 -10.57
CA SER A 198 -13.27 -13.96 -9.92
C SER A 198 -13.54 -12.79 -10.86
N PHE A 199 -12.84 -12.75 -11.99
CA PHE A 199 -13.05 -11.80 -13.07
C PHE A 199 -13.35 -12.58 -14.35
N ASN A 200 -14.64 -12.62 -14.73
CA ASN A 200 -15.14 -13.35 -15.87
C ASN A 200 -15.98 -12.45 -16.79
N PHE A 201 -16.30 -12.94 -17.98
CA PHE A 201 -17.18 -12.27 -18.92
C PHE A 201 -18.05 -13.26 -19.68
N THR A 202 -19.09 -12.72 -20.32
CA THR A 202 -19.96 -13.42 -21.28
C THR A 202 -20.08 -12.58 -22.54
N ARG A 203 -20.11 -13.21 -23.71
CA ARG A 203 -20.33 -12.55 -25.02
C ARG A 203 -21.45 -13.19 -25.82
N GLY A 204 -22.01 -12.45 -26.76
CA GLY A 204 -23.06 -12.93 -27.65
C GLY A 204 -24.25 -13.52 -26.89
N THR A 205 -24.55 -14.79 -27.11
CA THR A 205 -25.65 -15.53 -26.44
C THR A 205 -25.18 -16.46 -25.32
N GLN A 206 -23.91 -16.41 -24.92
CA GLN A 206 -23.39 -17.27 -23.85
C GLN A 206 -24.13 -17.04 -22.54
N THR A 207 -24.38 -18.10 -21.77
CA THR A 207 -25.00 -18.01 -20.44
C THR A 207 -24.06 -18.46 -19.32
N VAL A 208 -22.90 -19.00 -19.69
CA VAL A 208 -21.83 -19.44 -18.79
C VAL A 208 -20.66 -18.49 -18.98
N SER A 209 -20.20 -17.89 -17.87
CA SER A 209 -19.10 -16.94 -17.89
C SER A 209 -17.75 -17.65 -18.09
N GLN A 210 -16.85 -17.02 -18.81
CA GLN A 210 -15.46 -17.46 -19.02
C GLN A 210 -14.49 -16.40 -18.48
N GLN A 211 -13.25 -16.81 -18.21
CA GLN A 211 -12.22 -15.97 -17.60
C GLN A 211 -11.92 -14.69 -18.42
N ALA A 212 -11.91 -13.51 -17.76
CA ALA A 212 -11.81 -12.18 -18.40
C ALA A 212 -10.42 -11.54 -18.40
N TRP A 213 -9.36 -12.29 -18.05
CA TRP A 213 -7.99 -11.78 -18.19
C TRP A 213 -7.57 -11.58 -19.65
N THR A 214 -8.33 -12.17 -20.58
CA THR A 214 -8.19 -11.96 -22.02
C THR A 214 -9.59 -11.87 -22.63
N VAL A 215 -9.93 -10.71 -23.19
CA VAL A 215 -11.24 -10.41 -23.76
C VAL A 215 -11.11 -10.20 -25.26
N PRO A 216 -12.03 -10.71 -26.09
CA PRO A 216 -11.99 -10.50 -27.54
C PRO A 216 -12.25 -9.04 -27.90
N TYR A 217 -11.47 -8.55 -28.86
CA TYR A 217 -11.59 -7.23 -29.48
C TYR A 217 -12.93 -7.06 -30.21
N GLN A 218 -13.48 -5.84 -30.23
CA GLN A 218 -14.72 -5.46 -30.95
C GLN A 218 -15.91 -6.38 -30.66
N THR A 219 -16.01 -6.82 -29.41
CA THR A 219 -17.06 -7.75 -28.99
C THR A 219 -17.77 -7.17 -27.79
N ASN A 220 -19.10 -7.06 -27.89
CA ASN A 220 -19.92 -6.72 -26.73
C ASN A 220 -19.74 -7.77 -25.63
N VAL A 221 -19.47 -7.32 -24.41
CA VAL A 221 -19.27 -8.20 -23.25
C VAL A 221 -20.02 -7.70 -22.02
N VAL A 222 -20.41 -8.65 -21.17
CA VAL A 222 -20.85 -8.38 -19.80
C VAL A 222 -19.78 -8.94 -18.88
N TYR A 223 -19.25 -8.12 -17.98
CA TYR A 223 -18.26 -8.52 -16.98
C TYR A 223 -18.94 -9.02 -15.71
N TRP A 224 -18.32 -10.01 -15.08
CA TRP A 224 -18.78 -10.69 -13.88
C TRP A 224 -17.64 -10.60 -12.86
N VAL A 225 -17.86 -9.82 -11.80
CA VAL A 225 -16.85 -9.55 -10.78
C VAL A 225 -17.32 -10.13 -9.46
N LYS A 226 -16.52 -11.01 -8.84
CA LYS A 226 -16.79 -11.48 -7.48
C LYS A 226 -16.38 -10.41 -6.47
N VAL A 227 -17.35 -9.94 -5.70
CA VAL A 227 -17.17 -8.94 -4.65
C VAL A 227 -17.50 -9.57 -3.31
N VAL A 228 -16.67 -9.26 -2.32
CA VAL A 228 -16.87 -9.65 -0.92
C VAL A 228 -17.03 -8.42 -0.06
N ASN A 229 -17.95 -8.49 0.88
CA ASN A 229 -18.13 -7.47 1.89
C ASN A 229 -17.43 -7.92 3.18
N ASN A 230 -16.41 -7.16 3.57
CA ASN A 230 -15.68 -7.35 4.80
C ASN A 230 -16.28 -6.56 5.97
N ALA A 231 -17.28 -5.70 5.75
CA ALA A 231 -17.98 -5.01 6.83
C ALA A 231 -18.99 -5.92 7.54
N ILE A 232 -19.22 -5.66 8.83
CA ILE A 232 -20.14 -6.42 9.70
C ILE A 232 -21.58 -6.34 9.17
N TYR A 233 -21.96 -5.20 8.62
CA TYR A 233 -23.31 -4.97 8.10
C TYR A 233 -23.38 -5.23 6.60
N PRO A 234 -24.53 -5.70 6.08
CA PRO A 234 -24.73 -5.83 4.65
C PRO A 234 -24.63 -4.47 3.97
N VAL A 235 -24.18 -4.47 2.73
CA VAL A 235 -24.08 -3.29 1.88
C VAL A 235 -24.85 -3.51 0.59
N SER A 236 -25.50 -2.47 0.08
CA SER A 236 -26.16 -2.51 -1.22
C SER A 236 -25.39 -1.72 -2.25
N ILE A 237 -25.15 -2.31 -3.42
CA ILE A 237 -24.45 -1.64 -4.52
C ILE A 237 -25.34 -0.53 -5.10
N SER A 238 -24.75 0.63 -5.36
CA SER A 238 -25.40 1.75 -6.02
C SER A 238 -25.28 1.65 -7.53
N ARG A 239 -26.29 2.17 -8.23
CA ARG A 239 -26.32 2.25 -9.71
C ARG A 239 -25.16 3.01 -10.34
N TYR A 240 -24.47 3.84 -9.57
CA TYR A 240 -23.30 4.60 -10.03
C TYR A 240 -22.00 3.78 -10.03
N THR A 241 -22.05 2.53 -9.57
CA THR A 241 -20.89 1.63 -9.59
C THR A 241 -20.47 1.33 -11.03
N SER A 242 -19.20 1.57 -11.33
CA SER A 242 -18.68 1.49 -12.69
C SER A 242 -17.28 0.91 -12.77
N LEU A 243 -16.95 0.44 -13.97
CA LEU A 243 -15.72 -0.24 -14.33
C LEU A 243 -15.15 0.48 -15.56
N TYR A 244 -13.91 0.97 -15.42
CA TYR A 244 -13.31 1.89 -16.37
C TYR A 244 -12.05 1.31 -17.02
N PHE A 245 -12.10 1.16 -18.34
CA PHE A 245 -10.97 0.75 -19.16
C PHE A 245 -10.40 1.93 -19.92
N VAL A 246 -9.08 1.92 -20.11
CA VAL A 246 -8.41 2.81 -21.06
C VAL A 246 -7.55 1.99 -22.00
N CYS A 247 -7.36 2.54 -23.18
CA CYS A 247 -6.40 1.99 -24.12
C CYS A 247 -4.97 2.24 -23.67
N TYR A 248 -4.13 1.20 -23.70
CA TYR A 248 -2.70 1.33 -23.44
C TYR A 248 -1.95 1.67 -24.72
N GLN A 249 -1.93 2.95 -25.03
CA GLN A 249 -0.93 3.54 -25.90
C GLN A 249 -0.56 4.91 -25.33
N ASP A 250 0.69 5.02 -24.89
CA ASP A 250 1.49 6.25 -24.77
C ASP A 250 0.99 7.47 -23.97
N ARG A 251 -0.18 7.41 -23.31
CA ARG A 251 -0.63 8.49 -22.42
C ARG A 251 0.27 8.74 -21.19
N PHE A 252 1.17 7.81 -20.87
CA PHE A 252 2.13 7.95 -19.77
C PHE A 252 3.55 8.35 -20.20
N GLY A 253 3.80 8.75 -21.46
CA GLY A 253 5.00 9.54 -21.78
C GLY A 253 5.78 9.22 -23.04
N SER A 254 5.15 8.92 -24.17
CA SER A 254 5.82 9.10 -25.46
C SER A 254 4.83 9.71 -26.46
N GLY A 255 5.12 10.93 -26.91
CA GLY A 255 4.34 11.52 -27.99
C GLY A 255 4.61 10.73 -29.26
N GLN A 256 3.56 10.37 -29.99
CA GLN A 256 3.60 9.89 -31.38
C GLN A 256 4.84 9.04 -31.70
N ASP A 257 4.87 7.75 -31.39
CA ASP A 257 5.77 6.85 -32.12
C ASP A 257 5.20 6.62 -33.53
N PRO A 258 5.84 7.14 -34.61
CA PRO A 258 5.39 6.94 -35.98
C PRO A 258 5.75 5.54 -36.51
N GLY A 259 6.41 4.69 -35.71
CA GLY A 259 7.01 3.44 -36.16
C GLY A 259 6.05 2.26 -36.37
N TYR A 260 4.85 2.28 -35.80
CA TYR A 260 3.93 1.12 -35.82
C TYR A 260 2.60 1.33 -36.56
N GLY A 261 2.34 2.50 -37.14
CA GLY A 261 1.18 2.75 -38.00
C GLY A 261 -0.20 2.56 -37.35
N LEU A 262 -0.27 2.43 -36.02
CA LEU A 262 -1.53 2.33 -35.27
C LEU A 262 -2.00 3.75 -34.89
N PRO A 263 -3.25 4.12 -35.16
CA PRO A 263 -3.78 5.43 -34.80
C PRO A 263 -3.75 5.64 -33.27
N PRO A 264 -3.54 6.88 -32.79
CA PRO A 264 -3.50 7.18 -31.37
C PRO A 264 -4.84 6.82 -30.72
N CYS A 265 -4.79 5.89 -29.78
CA CYS A 265 -5.95 5.37 -29.10
C CYS A 265 -6.33 6.26 -27.91
N ASN A 266 -7.30 7.15 -28.11
CA ASN A 266 -7.82 8.08 -27.08
C ASN A 266 -9.11 7.57 -26.43
N GLU A 267 -9.46 6.30 -26.68
CA GLU A 267 -10.71 5.67 -26.28
C GLU A 267 -10.69 5.20 -24.82
N THR A 268 -11.85 5.29 -24.19
CA THR A 268 -12.07 4.89 -22.81
C THR A 268 -13.44 4.26 -22.70
N ASP A 269 -13.50 3.04 -22.19
CA ASP A 269 -14.76 2.32 -22.05
C ASP A 269 -15.19 2.35 -20.59
N ASN A 270 -16.45 2.74 -20.38
CA ASN A 270 -17.04 2.77 -19.06
C ASN A 270 -18.27 1.87 -19.02
N SER A 271 -18.20 0.83 -18.21
CA SER A 271 -19.31 -0.09 -17.95
C SER A 271 -19.89 0.16 -16.57
N PHE A 272 -21.20 0.12 -16.43
CA PHE A 272 -21.88 0.31 -15.15
C PHE A 272 -22.49 -1.00 -14.67
N VAL A 273 -22.84 -1.05 -13.39
CA VAL A 273 -23.53 -2.19 -12.81
C VAL A 273 -24.88 -2.45 -13.52
N VAL A 274 -25.14 -3.71 -13.85
CA VAL A 274 -26.38 -4.21 -14.47
C VAL A 274 -27.06 -5.23 -13.55
N ASP A 275 -28.37 -5.43 -13.71
CA ASP A 275 -29.17 -6.32 -12.86
C ASP A 275 -28.66 -7.77 -12.91
N ASN A 276 -28.87 -8.51 -11.81
CA ASN A 276 -28.41 -9.90 -11.68
C ASN A 276 -29.04 -10.85 -12.71
N GLY A 277 -30.22 -10.51 -13.25
CA GLY A 277 -30.84 -11.23 -14.36
C GLY A 277 -30.09 -11.12 -15.68
N THR A 278 -29.17 -10.17 -15.83
CA THR A 278 -28.35 -10.03 -17.05
C THR A 278 -27.44 -11.23 -17.21
N MET A 279 -27.53 -11.95 -18.32
CA MET A 279 -26.64 -13.09 -18.58
C MET A 279 -25.61 -12.82 -19.67
N ASN A 280 -25.94 -11.95 -20.62
CA ASN A 280 -25.08 -11.63 -21.75
C ASN A 280 -25.48 -10.28 -22.36
N PRO A 281 -24.70 -9.77 -23.33
CA PRO A 281 -24.98 -8.47 -23.95
C PRO A 281 -26.35 -8.37 -24.61
N ASN A 282 -26.96 -9.48 -25.04
CA ASN A 282 -28.28 -9.47 -25.67
C ASN A 282 -29.44 -9.41 -24.66
N THR A 283 -29.15 -9.55 -23.36
CA THR A 283 -30.14 -9.67 -22.28
C THR A 283 -29.86 -8.68 -21.13
N LEU A 284 -29.31 -7.51 -21.47
CA LEU A 284 -29.00 -6.47 -20.49
C LEU A 284 -30.27 -5.96 -19.82
N VAL A 285 -30.27 -6.00 -18.49
CA VAL A 285 -31.33 -5.45 -17.67
C VAL A 285 -30.74 -4.32 -16.82
N ALA A 286 -31.37 -3.15 -16.90
CA ALA A 286 -31.00 -1.99 -16.12
C ALA A 286 -31.00 -2.31 -14.62
N TYR A 287 -29.93 -1.95 -13.92
CA TYR A 287 -29.83 -2.17 -12.48
C TYR A 287 -30.75 -1.22 -11.70
N ASP A 288 -31.53 -1.79 -10.80
CA ASP A 288 -32.45 -1.07 -9.91
C ASP A 288 -31.95 -1.21 -8.46
N ASP A 289 -31.20 -0.22 -8.01
CA ASP A 289 -30.64 -0.17 -6.65
C ASP A 289 -31.66 0.18 -5.55
N VAL A 290 -32.95 0.29 -5.90
CA VAL A 290 -34.06 0.54 -4.96
C VAL A 290 -34.86 -0.74 -4.77
N ASN A 291 -35.39 -1.34 -5.85
CA ASN A 291 -36.28 -2.50 -5.74
C ASN A 291 -35.55 -3.84 -5.86
N ARG A 292 -34.38 -3.90 -6.52
CA ARG A 292 -33.62 -5.13 -6.76
C ARG A 292 -32.11 -4.94 -6.53
N PRO A 293 -31.69 -4.45 -5.34
CA PRO A 293 -30.29 -4.19 -5.08
C PRO A 293 -29.47 -5.48 -5.02
N TYR A 294 -28.22 -5.44 -5.49
CA TYR A 294 -27.20 -6.38 -5.05
C TYR A 294 -26.93 -6.12 -3.58
N VAL A 295 -27.46 -6.99 -2.72
CA VAL A 295 -27.15 -7.01 -1.29
C VAL A 295 -25.97 -7.95 -1.10
N ILE A 296 -24.85 -7.41 -0.69
CA ILE A 296 -23.68 -8.18 -0.32
C ILE A 296 -23.77 -8.42 1.19
N PRO A 297 -23.92 -9.68 1.64
CA PRO A 297 -24.13 -9.99 3.04
C PRO A 297 -22.97 -9.46 3.89
N GLY A 298 -23.27 -9.07 5.13
CA GLY A 298 -22.24 -8.69 6.09
C GLY A 298 -21.29 -9.86 6.37
N ALA A 299 -20.03 -9.55 6.65
CA ALA A 299 -19.07 -10.51 7.13
C ALA A 299 -19.52 -11.08 8.48
N GLY A 300 -19.44 -12.42 8.60
CA GLY A 300 -19.63 -13.10 9.86
C GLY A 300 -18.40 -12.99 10.76
N PRO A 301 -18.42 -13.60 11.96
CA PRO A 301 -17.30 -13.58 12.91
C PRO A 301 -15.97 -14.10 12.32
N ASN A 302 -16.04 -14.92 11.26
CA ASN A 302 -14.89 -15.51 10.58
C ASN A 302 -14.57 -14.84 9.22
N GLY A 303 -15.12 -13.64 8.95
CA GLY A 303 -15.00 -12.96 7.65
C GLY A 303 -16.20 -13.16 6.73
N PRO A 304 -16.12 -12.74 5.46
CA PRO A 304 -17.18 -12.92 4.50
C PRO A 304 -17.52 -14.40 4.32
N SER A 305 -18.80 -14.75 4.49
CA SER A 305 -19.29 -16.12 4.35
C SER A 305 -19.47 -16.58 2.89
N GLY A 306 -19.27 -15.68 1.93
CA GLY A 306 -19.43 -15.93 0.51
C GLY A 306 -19.16 -14.68 -0.31
N PHE A 307 -19.23 -14.80 -1.63
CA PHE A 307 -19.09 -13.68 -2.56
C PHE A 307 -20.41 -13.40 -3.26
N THR A 308 -20.60 -12.15 -3.68
CA THR A 308 -21.69 -11.75 -4.59
C THR A 308 -21.07 -11.45 -5.94
N ILE A 309 -21.66 -11.98 -7.01
CA ILE A 309 -21.25 -11.63 -8.38
C ILE A 309 -21.97 -10.34 -8.75
N VAL A 310 -21.19 -9.28 -8.97
CA VAL A 310 -21.69 -8.02 -9.52
C VAL A 310 -21.39 -8.01 -11.01
N LYS A 311 -22.42 -7.73 -11.82
CA LYS A 311 -22.32 -7.74 -13.27
C LYS A 311 -22.22 -6.31 -13.80
N PHE A 312 -21.42 -6.12 -14.86
CA PHE A 312 -21.22 -4.81 -15.49
C PHE A 312 -21.47 -4.89 -17.00
N GLY A 313 -22.12 -3.88 -17.55
CA GLY A 313 -22.33 -3.68 -18.98
C GLY A 313 -22.58 -2.20 -19.29
N SER A 314 -22.73 -1.83 -20.56
CA SER A 314 -23.05 -0.43 -20.92
C SER A 314 -24.52 -0.12 -20.62
N PHE A 315 -24.76 0.43 -19.44
CA PHE A 315 -26.03 1.05 -19.11
C PHE A 315 -25.77 2.30 -18.29
N CYS A 316 -26.10 3.49 -18.80
CA CYS A 316 -25.78 4.69 -18.04
C CYS A 316 -26.87 5.04 -17.02
N PRO A 317 -26.53 5.20 -15.74
CA PRO A 317 -27.48 5.66 -14.74
C PRO A 317 -27.84 7.13 -15.00
N GLY A 318 -29.14 7.40 -15.23
CA GLY A 318 -29.66 8.77 -15.31
C GLY A 318 -29.82 9.39 -16.71
N SER A 319 -30.04 8.57 -17.76
CA SER A 319 -30.43 9.00 -19.12
C SER A 319 -29.48 9.94 -19.88
N LEU A 320 -28.22 10.08 -19.46
CA LEU A 320 -27.26 11.00 -20.10
C LEU A 320 -26.39 10.38 -21.20
N CYS A 321 -26.40 9.06 -21.33
CA CYS A 321 -25.78 8.42 -22.49
C CYS A 321 -26.81 8.34 -23.59
N GLY A 322 -26.40 8.71 -24.81
CA GLY A 322 -27.25 8.71 -25.98
C GLY A 322 -28.02 7.40 -26.14
N ASN A 323 -29.11 7.47 -26.90
CA ASN A 323 -29.78 6.28 -27.40
C ASN A 323 -29.23 6.04 -28.82
N PRO A 324 -28.51 4.95 -29.10
CA PRO A 324 -28.27 3.78 -28.23
C PRO A 324 -27.18 4.00 -27.18
N PRO A 325 -27.19 3.23 -26.07
CA PRO A 325 -26.11 3.22 -25.08
C PRO A 325 -24.75 3.09 -25.77
N PRO A 326 -23.66 3.65 -25.21
CA PRO A 326 -22.33 3.48 -25.75
C PRO A 326 -22.06 1.99 -25.98
N PRO A 327 -21.36 1.64 -27.06
CA PRO A 327 -21.14 0.25 -27.40
C PRO A 327 -20.38 -0.48 -26.27
N GLN A 328 -20.66 -1.78 -26.12
CA GLN A 328 -20.15 -2.63 -25.02
C GLN A 328 -18.86 -3.34 -25.39
N ASP A 329 -18.21 -2.83 -26.42
CA ASP A 329 -17.03 -3.40 -26.99
C ASP A 329 -15.81 -2.97 -26.21
N VAL A 330 -14.84 -3.88 -26.27
CA VAL A 330 -13.45 -3.56 -26.07
C VAL A 330 -12.95 -3.10 -27.44
N ASP A 331 -13.01 -1.81 -27.70
CA ASP A 331 -12.73 -1.23 -29.02
C ASP A 331 -11.24 -1.02 -29.30
N PHE A 332 -10.39 -1.47 -28.38
CA PHE A 332 -8.94 -1.37 -28.51
C PHE A 332 -8.21 -2.69 -28.26
N PRO A 333 -7.09 -2.92 -28.97
CA PRO A 333 -6.37 -4.20 -28.93
C PRO A 333 -5.73 -4.49 -27.57
N THR A 334 -5.54 -3.48 -26.71
CA THR A 334 -4.91 -3.60 -25.39
C THR A 334 -5.64 -2.78 -24.32
N PRO A 335 -6.78 -3.27 -23.82
CA PRO A 335 -7.54 -2.60 -22.78
C PRO A 335 -6.94 -2.83 -21.40
N TYR A 336 -6.66 -1.73 -20.71
CA TYR A 336 -6.17 -1.77 -19.35
C TYR A 336 -7.33 -1.37 -18.45
N LEU A 337 -7.71 -2.27 -17.54
CA LEU A 337 -8.56 -1.91 -16.43
C LEU A 337 -7.78 -0.93 -15.55
N VAL A 338 -8.21 0.33 -15.49
CA VAL A 338 -7.48 1.39 -14.75
C VAL A 338 -8.04 1.54 -13.35
N PHE A 339 -9.37 1.62 -13.24
CA PHE A 339 -10.03 1.68 -11.95
C PHE A 339 -11.42 1.08 -12.00
N MET A 340 -11.88 0.64 -10.83
CA MET A 340 -13.28 0.35 -10.55
C MET A 340 -13.78 1.31 -9.49
N GLY A 341 -14.84 2.05 -9.81
CA GLY A 341 -15.55 2.90 -8.87
C GLY A 341 -16.70 2.13 -8.24
N PHE A 342 -16.54 1.66 -7.01
CA PHE A 342 -17.61 1.05 -6.24
C PHE A 342 -18.34 2.10 -5.41
N PHE A 343 -19.63 2.29 -5.68
CA PHE A 343 -20.50 3.10 -4.84
C PHE A 343 -21.49 2.18 -4.14
N TYR A 344 -21.62 2.29 -2.83
CA TYR A 344 -22.51 1.42 -2.06
C TYR A 344 -23.18 2.17 -0.93
N LYS A 345 -24.34 1.68 -0.48
CA LYS A 345 -25.04 2.20 0.69
C LYS A 345 -24.79 1.25 1.87
N GLY A 346 -24.32 1.82 2.98
CA GLY A 346 -24.16 1.09 4.24
C GLY A 346 -25.49 0.92 4.98
N ALA A 347 -25.43 0.36 6.19
CA ALA A 347 -26.61 0.13 7.05
C ALA A 347 -27.42 1.40 7.36
N ASN A 348 -26.80 2.57 7.29
CA ASN A 348 -27.43 3.88 7.51
C ASN A 348 -28.00 4.51 6.23
N GLY A 349 -27.94 3.81 5.08
CA GLY A 349 -28.43 4.31 3.79
C GLY A 349 -27.55 5.39 3.14
N ILE A 350 -26.44 5.78 3.78
CA ILE A 350 -25.52 6.78 3.24
C ILE A 350 -24.70 6.17 2.10
N LEU A 351 -24.62 6.90 0.98
CA LEU A 351 -23.82 6.53 -0.16
C LEU A 351 -22.34 6.77 0.12
N VAL A 352 -21.52 5.72 0.00
CA VAL A 352 -20.07 5.74 0.15
C VAL A 352 -19.44 5.33 -1.18
N GLY A 353 -18.41 6.06 -1.61
CA GLY A 353 -17.62 5.74 -2.79
C GLY A 353 -16.26 5.17 -2.42
N GLN A 354 -15.84 4.13 -3.13
CA GLN A 354 -14.54 3.49 -3.02
C GLN A 354 -13.98 3.31 -4.44
N THR A 355 -12.81 3.88 -4.69
CA THR A 355 -12.07 3.65 -5.93
C THR A 355 -11.03 2.56 -5.69
N ILE A 356 -11.08 1.52 -6.51
CA ILE A 356 -10.07 0.47 -6.54
C ILE A 356 -9.22 0.70 -7.78
N SER A 357 -7.96 1.07 -7.59
CA SER A 357 -7.02 1.38 -8.66
C SER A 357 -6.24 0.13 -9.08
N PHE A 358 -6.00 -0.05 -10.38
CA PHE A 358 -5.32 -1.20 -10.95
C PHE A 358 -4.12 -0.81 -11.80
N VAL A 359 -3.21 -1.77 -11.96
CA VAL A 359 -2.13 -1.72 -12.95
C VAL A 359 -2.27 -2.95 -13.86
N ALA A 360 -2.71 -2.70 -15.10
CA ALA A 360 -2.65 -3.51 -16.33
C ALA A 360 -3.40 -4.87 -16.41
N VAL A 361 -4.28 -4.99 -17.41
CA VAL A 361 -4.82 -6.25 -17.97
C VAL A 361 -4.47 -6.25 -19.47
N ARG A 362 -4.16 -7.41 -20.08
CA ARG A 362 -3.76 -7.50 -21.50
C ARG A 362 -4.82 -8.26 -22.30
N ALA A 363 -5.48 -7.63 -23.28
CA ALA A 363 -6.29 -8.38 -24.25
C ALA A 363 -5.43 -8.97 -25.39
N CYS A 364 -5.94 -10.04 -26.00
CA CYS A 364 -5.36 -10.67 -27.18
C CYS A 364 -6.43 -10.85 -28.26
N SER A 365 -5.97 -10.95 -29.51
CA SER A 365 -6.81 -11.17 -30.68
C SER A 365 -7.32 -12.62 -30.84
N THR A 366 -6.77 -13.62 -30.15
CA THR A 366 -7.17 -15.05 -30.29
C THR A 366 -7.18 -15.81 -28.94
N TYR A 367 -8.24 -16.60 -28.70
CA TYR A 367 -8.44 -17.50 -27.55
C TYR A 367 -8.36 -18.96 -28.02
N PRO A 368 -7.75 -19.93 -27.28
CA PRO A 368 -7.15 -19.83 -25.94
C PRO A 368 -5.62 -19.61 -25.93
N SER A 369 -4.97 -19.41 -27.07
CA SER A 369 -3.51 -19.31 -27.16
C SER A 369 -3.03 -17.85 -27.11
N CYS A 370 -2.50 -17.42 -25.96
CA CYS A 370 -1.54 -16.31 -25.89
C CYS A 370 -0.26 -16.78 -25.20
N PRO A 371 0.93 -16.45 -25.75
CA PRO A 371 2.20 -16.59 -25.04
C PRO A 371 2.35 -15.60 -23.88
#